data_AF-A0A9D6CWF4-F1
#
_entry.id   AF-A0A9D6CWF4-F1
#
_cell.length_a   1.000
_cell.length_b   1.000
_cell.length_c   1.000
_cell.angle_alpha   90.00
_cell.angle_beta   90.00
_cell.angle_gamma   90.00
#
_symmetry.space_group_name_H-M   'P 1'
#
loop_
_entity.id
_entity.type
_entity.pdbx_description
1 polymer ?
#
loop_
_entity_poly.entity_id
_entity_poly.type
_entity_poly.pdbx_seq_one_letter_code
_entity_poly.pdbx_strand_id
1 'polypeptide(L)'
;MYLPFAAGKGHALHRVQIVRRGLAVVALASLLCGSAACQDSEQVSNAELMRAVQELRVEVASLGAKVSRLEEELRQARTAPPTASVAAPAARPPGFAAAAAGSAEGQCTALTKKGSRCTRKAESGGKYCWQHKR
;
A
#
# COMPACT_ATOMS: atom_id res chain seq x y z
N MET A 1 -69.58 -50.00 24.07
CA MET A 1 -68.60 -50.87 23.38
C MET A 1 -67.60 -49.97 22.67
N TYR A 2 -66.38 -49.85 23.21
CA TYR A 2 -65.28 -49.10 22.60
C TYR A 2 -64.35 -50.07 21.87
N LEU A 3 -64.12 -49.85 20.58
CA LEU A 3 -63.08 -50.53 19.82
C LEU A 3 -61.76 -49.76 19.95
N PRO A 4 -60.62 -50.42 20.27
CA PRO A 4 -59.34 -49.74 20.28
C PRO A 4 -58.76 -49.62 18.85
N PHE A 5 -58.29 -48.41 18.57
CA PHE A 5 -57.53 -48.01 17.40
C PHE A 5 -56.13 -48.65 17.44
N ALA A 6 -55.83 -49.54 16.50
CA ALA A 6 -54.49 -50.07 16.30
C ALA A 6 -53.92 -49.54 14.98
N ALA A 7 -53.23 -48.40 15.02
CA ALA A 7 -52.49 -47.88 13.88
C ALA A 7 -51.21 -47.19 14.36
N GLY A 8 -50.04 -47.81 14.12
CA GLY A 8 -48.77 -47.15 14.45
C GLY A 8 -47.51 -48.01 14.45
N LYS A 9 -47.27 -48.86 13.44
CA LYS A 9 -45.96 -49.56 13.33
C LYS A 9 -45.32 -49.59 11.92
N GLY A 10 -46.05 -49.25 10.85
CA GLY A 10 -45.53 -49.34 9.47
C GLY A 10 -44.59 -48.19 9.03
N HIS A 11 -44.73 -46.99 9.58
CA HIS A 11 -44.02 -45.81 9.07
C HIS A 11 -42.55 -45.67 9.55
N ALA A 12 -42.20 -46.30 10.68
CA ALA A 12 -40.86 -46.18 11.24
C ALA A 12 -39.82 -46.99 10.44
N LEU A 13 -40.17 -48.20 9.99
CA LEU A 13 -39.25 -49.07 9.25
C LEU A 13 -38.96 -48.56 7.84
N HIS A 14 -39.93 -47.95 7.16
CA HIS A 14 -39.73 -47.37 5.84
C HIS A 14 -38.77 -46.17 5.86
N ARG A 15 -38.85 -45.32 6.89
CA ARG A 15 -37.93 -44.17 7.08
C ARG A 15 -36.49 -44.63 7.31
N VAL A 16 -36.28 -45.68 8.11
CA VAL A 16 -34.94 -46.21 8.37
C VAL A 16 -34.30 -46.83 7.12
N GLN A 17 -35.09 -47.50 6.27
CA GLN A 17 -34.58 -48.03 5.00
C GLN A 17 -34.23 -46.94 3.98
N ILE A 18 -35.00 -45.84 3.92
CA ILE A 18 -34.70 -44.69 3.05
C ILE A 18 -33.38 -44.04 3.47
N VAL A 19 -33.17 -43.81 4.78
CA VAL A 19 -31.94 -43.18 5.28
C VAL A 19 -30.72 -44.07 5.00
N ARG A 20 -30.83 -45.38 5.17
CA ARG A 20 -29.73 -46.32 4.86
C ARG A 20 -29.39 -46.38 3.38
N ARG A 21 -30.40 -46.36 2.50
CA ARG A 21 -30.19 -46.31 1.04
C ARG A 21 -29.60 -44.97 0.60
N GLY A 22 -30.05 -43.85 1.18
CA GLY A 22 -29.47 -42.52 0.94
C GLY A 22 -28.00 -42.44 1.35
N LEU A 23 -27.65 -42.97 2.53
CA LEU A 23 -26.26 -42.99 3.01
C LEU A 23 -25.35 -43.86 2.14
N ALA A 24 -25.85 -45.01 1.67
CA ALA A 24 -25.10 -45.88 0.77
C ALA A 24 -24.87 -45.24 -0.61
N VAL A 25 -25.84 -44.50 -1.15
CA VAL A 25 -25.70 -43.76 -2.41
C VAL A 25 -24.71 -42.61 -2.27
N VAL A 26 -24.73 -41.87 -1.15
CA VAL A 26 -23.75 -40.80 -0.87
C VAL A 26 -22.34 -41.40 -0.73
N ALA A 27 -22.18 -42.50 0.01
CA ALA A 27 -20.88 -43.16 0.16
C ALA A 27 -20.33 -43.71 -1.16
N LEU A 28 -21.19 -44.33 -1.99
CA LEU A 28 -20.81 -44.83 -3.33
C LEU A 28 -20.49 -43.69 -4.29
N ALA A 29 -21.21 -42.56 -4.23
CA ALA A 29 -20.90 -41.37 -5.02
C ALA A 29 -19.54 -40.77 -4.64
N SER A 30 -19.19 -40.76 -3.34
CA SER A 30 -17.86 -40.34 -2.89
C SER A 30 -16.74 -41.29 -3.33
N LEU A 31 -17.01 -42.60 -3.42
CA LEU A 31 -16.06 -43.59 -3.93
C LEU A 31 -15.88 -43.56 -5.46
N LEU A 32 -16.92 -43.17 -6.20
CA LEU A 32 -16.88 -43.03 -7.66
C LEU A 32 -16.34 -41.68 -8.14
N CYS A 33 -16.31 -40.67 -7.27
CA CYS A 33 -15.74 -39.35 -7.54
C CYS A 33 -14.39 -39.10 -6.84
N GLY A 34 -13.81 -40.13 -6.19
CA GLY A 34 -12.49 -40.14 -5.58
C GLY A 34 -11.34 -40.20 -6.60
N SER A 35 -11.43 -39.44 -7.68
CA SER A 35 -10.34 -39.26 -8.64
C SER A 35 -9.38 -38.23 -8.06
N ALA A 36 -8.25 -38.68 -7.52
CA ALA A 36 -7.14 -37.84 -7.08
C ALA A 36 -6.72 -36.77 -8.11
N ALA A 37 -7.03 -36.96 -9.39
CA ALA A 37 -6.75 -36.04 -10.49
C ALA A 37 -7.49 -34.68 -10.43
N CYS A 38 -8.57 -34.53 -9.65
CA CYS A 38 -9.28 -33.24 -9.53
C CYS A 38 -8.83 -32.41 -8.30
N GLN A 39 -8.17 -33.01 -7.31
CA GLN A 39 -7.65 -32.29 -6.14
C GLN A 39 -6.27 -31.65 -6.39
N ASP A 40 -5.48 -32.20 -7.32
CA ASP A 40 -4.15 -31.67 -7.63
C ASP A 40 -4.20 -30.25 -8.23
N SER A 41 -5.20 -29.94 -9.07
CA SER A 41 -5.28 -28.61 -9.70
C SER A 41 -5.56 -27.48 -8.70
N GLU A 42 -6.26 -27.76 -7.59
CA GLU A 42 -6.58 -26.77 -6.56
C GLU A 42 -5.51 -26.76 -5.44
N GLN A 43 -4.77 -27.86 -5.26
CA GLN A 43 -3.62 -27.88 -4.35
C GLN A 43 -2.39 -27.17 -4.93
N VAL A 44 -2.13 -27.29 -6.24
CA VAL A 44 -1.00 -26.61 -6.90
C VAL A 44 -1.16 -25.09 -6.78
N SER A 45 -2.37 -24.55 -7.00
CA SER A 45 -2.62 -23.11 -6.90
C SER A 45 -2.46 -22.56 -5.47
N ASN A 46 -2.88 -23.31 -4.45
CA ASN A 46 -2.66 -22.93 -3.05
C ASN A 46 -1.18 -22.98 -2.65
N ALA A 47 -0.42 -23.97 -3.14
CA ALA A 47 1.01 -24.06 -2.89
C ALA A 47 1.79 -22.92 -3.57
N GLU A 48 1.43 -22.57 -4.80
CA GLU A 48 1.98 -21.42 -5.53
C GLU A 48 1.67 -20.10 -4.83
N LEU A 49 0.42 -19.92 -4.36
CA LEU A 49 0.03 -18.75 -3.59
C LEU A 49 0.85 -18.63 -2.30
N MET A 50 1.06 -19.73 -1.58
CA MET A 50 1.87 -19.72 -0.36
C MET A 50 3.35 -19.40 -0.65
N ARG A 51 3.90 -19.84 -1.79
CA ARG A 51 5.25 -19.42 -2.24
C ARG A 51 5.30 -17.93 -2.53
N ALA A 52 4.33 -17.40 -3.27
CA ALA A 52 4.25 -15.97 -3.57
C ALA A 52 4.11 -15.11 -2.30
N VAL A 53 3.33 -15.58 -1.31
CA VAL A 53 3.22 -14.91 0.00
C VAL A 53 4.54 -14.92 0.75
N GLN A 54 5.31 -16.01 0.70
CA GLN A 54 6.63 -16.07 1.32
C GLN A 54 7.63 -15.11 0.64
N GLU A 55 7.61 -15.06 -0.69
CA GLU A 55 8.43 -14.13 -1.47
C GLU A 55 8.11 -12.67 -1.11
N LEU A 56 6.83 -12.30 -1.12
CA LEU A 56 6.38 -10.95 -0.71
C LEU A 56 6.78 -10.61 0.72
N ARG A 57 6.75 -11.58 1.66
CA ARG A 57 7.21 -11.36 3.04
C ARG A 57 8.70 -11.03 3.10
N VAL A 58 9.52 -11.70 2.29
CA VAL A 58 10.96 -11.42 2.19
C VAL A 58 11.19 -10.03 1.59
N GLU A 59 10.44 -9.65 0.55
CA GLU A 59 10.53 -8.32 -0.04
C GLU A 59 10.13 -7.22 0.96
N VAL A 60 9.04 -7.41 1.70
CA VAL A 60 8.61 -6.46 2.74
C VAL A 60 9.68 -6.31 3.82
N ALA A 61 10.33 -7.40 4.25
CA ALA A 61 11.43 -7.33 5.20
C ALA A 61 12.65 -6.57 4.64
N SER A 62 12.98 -6.81 3.37
CA SER A 62 14.07 -6.12 2.66
C SER A 62 13.79 -4.62 2.50
N LEU A 63 12.57 -4.25 2.10
CA LEU A 63 12.14 -2.86 2.02
C LEU A 63 12.13 -2.19 3.39
N GLY A 64 11.67 -2.88 4.43
CA GLY A 64 11.73 -2.39 5.81
C GLY A 64 13.17 -2.03 6.23
N ALA A 65 14.14 -2.91 5.96
CA ALA A 65 15.55 -2.63 6.24
C ALA A 65 16.10 -1.43 5.45
N LYS A 66 15.69 -1.27 4.18
CA LYS A 66 16.06 -0.10 3.36
C LYS A 66 15.49 1.21 3.93
N VAL A 67 14.24 1.19 4.40
CA VAL A 67 13.61 2.35 5.04
C VAL A 67 14.36 2.72 6.31
N SER A 68 14.66 1.77 7.20
CA SER A 68 15.45 2.05 8.41
C SER A 68 16.82 2.66 8.11
N ARG A 69 17.50 2.20 7.05
CA ARG A 69 18.78 2.77 6.63
C ARG A 69 18.64 4.21 6.15
N LEU A 70 17.65 4.48 5.29
CA LEU A 70 17.40 5.83 4.76
C LEU A 70 16.96 6.80 5.85
N GLU A 71 16.17 6.35 6.82
CA GLU A 71 15.78 7.17 7.97
C GLU A 71 16.99 7.56 8.81
N GLU A 72 17.94 6.65 9.03
CA GLU A 72 19.18 6.93 9.73
C GLU A 72 20.10 7.88 8.94
N GLU A 73 20.23 7.69 7.63
CA GLU A 73 20.98 8.62 6.76
C GLU A 73 20.36 10.03 6.79
N LEU A 74 19.03 10.13 6.74
CA LEU A 74 18.34 11.42 6.85
C LEU A 74 18.51 12.05 8.23
N ARG A 75 18.50 11.25 9.30
CA ARG A 75 18.75 11.71 10.67
C ARG A 75 20.16 12.27 10.78
N GLN A 76 21.16 11.57 10.28
CA GLN A 76 22.55 12.02 10.26
C GLN A 76 22.71 13.30 9.45
N ALA A 77 22.11 13.39 8.26
CA ALA A 77 22.18 14.59 7.42
C ALA A 77 21.52 15.82 8.09
N ARG A 78 20.47 15.61 8.90
CA ARG A 78 19.82 16.68 9.67
C ARG A 78 20.62 17.12 10.89
N THR A 79 21.30 16.20 11.56
CA THR A 79 22.11 16.51 12.75
C THR A 79 23.53 16.93 12.42
N ALA A 80 24.00 16.64 11.20
CA ALA A 80 25.29 17.09 10.74
C ALA A 80 25.27 18.64 10.72
N PRO A 81 26.22 19.30 11.40
CA PRO A 81 26.39 20.73 11.20
C PRO A 81 26.61 20.98 9.71
N PRO A 82 26.16 22.12 9.15
CA PRO A 82 26.59 22.50 7.80
C PRO A 82 28.11 22.51 7.85
N THR A 83 28.74 21.52 7.21
CA THR A 83 30.18 21.48 7.10
C THR A 83 30.53 22.79 6.44
N ALA A 84 31.22 23.63 7.20
CA ALA A 84 31.69 24.94 6.78
C ALA A 84 32.75 24.73 5.70
N SER A 85 32.28 24.40 4.49
CA SER A 85 33.03 24.46 3.24
C SER A 85 32.50 25.64 2.44
N VAL A 86 32.39 26.77 3.12
CA VAL A 86 32.77 28.06 2.56
C VAL A 86 33.64 28.70 3.62
N ALA A 87 34.89 28.26 3.70
CA ALA A 87 35.95 29.21 4.02
C ALA A 87 35.81 30.31 2.98
N ALA A 88 35.26 31.45 3.40
CA ALA A 88 35.29 32.64 2.59
C ALA A 88 36.76 32.96 2.29
N PRO A 89 37.22 32.98 1.02
CA PRO A 89 38.42 33.72 0.73
C PRO A 89 38.06 35.20 0.94
N ALA A 90 38.58 35.75 2.03
CA ALA A 90 38.72 37.17 2.22
C ALA A 90 39.58 37.73 1.08
N ALA A 91 38.92 38.27 0.04
CA ALA A 91 39.36 39.35 -0.84
C ALA A 91 38.47 39.34 -2.09
N ARG A 92 37.39 40.13 -2.07
CA ARG A 92 36.71 40.52 -3.31
C ARG A 92 37.17 41.95 -3.62
N PRO A 93 37.82 42.21 -4.78
CA PRO A 93 38.23 43.57 -5.14
C PRO A 93 37.00 44.48 -5.27
N PRO A 94 37.10 45.78 -4.94
CA PRO A 94 36.01 46.73 -5.12
C PRO A 94 35.87 47.01 -6.61
N GLY A 95 35.04 46.22 -7.29
CA GLY A 95 34.87 46.36 -8.71
C GLY A 95 34.03 45.24 -9.26
N PHE A 96 32.73 45.30 -8.99
CA PHE A 96 31.64 45.09 -9.94
C PHE A 96 30.35 45.25 -9.11
N ALA A 97 29.83 46.47 -9.14
CA ALA A 97 28.48 46.78 -8.70
C ALA A 97 27.50 45.91 -9.51
N ALA A 98 26.95 44.88 -8.87
CA ALA A 98 25.66 44.33 -9.25
C ALA A 98 24.67 44.86 -8.22
N ALA A 99 23.81 45.76 -8.70
CA ALA A 99 22.92 46.58 -7.93
C ALA A 99 21.91 45.79 -7.08
N ALA A 100 21.53 46.44 -5.98
CA ALA A 100 20.36 46.26 -5.11
C ALA A 100 20.43 45.05 -4.14
N ALA A 101 20.62 45.20 -2.82
CA ALA A 101 20.22 46.32 -1.95
C ALA A 101 18.84 46.85 -2.34
N GLY A 102 17.88 45.96 -2.31
CA GLY A 102 16.47 46.24 -2.50
C GLY A 102 15.72 44.99 -2.10
N SER A 103 15.44 44.84 -0.80
CA SER A 103 14.16 44.23 -0.42
C SER A 103 13.11 45.08 -1.12
N ALA A 104 12.76 44.70 -2.35
CA ALA A 104 11.72 45.35 -3.08
C ALA A 104 10.43 44.95 -2.38
N GLU A 105 10.07 45.76 -1.38
CA GLU A 105 8.73 45.80 -0.81
C GLU A 105 7.75 45.83 -1.99
N GLY A 106 7.01 44.72 -2.17
CA GLY A 106 6.10 44.55 -3.30
C GLY A 106 6.68 43.86 -4.54
N GLN A 107 7.69 42.99 -4.43
CA GLN A 107 8.04 42.02 -5.49
C GLN A 107 7.43 40.63 -5.26
N CYS A 108 7.08 39.95 -6.34
CA CYS A 108 6.48 38.62 -6.32
C CYS A 108 7.44 37.58 -5.73
N THR A 109 6.97 36.81 -4.74
CA THR A 109 7.79 35.80 -4.05
C THR A 109 7.83 34.44 -4.78
N ALA A 110 7.02 34.23 -5.83
CA ALA A 110 6.99 32.97 -6.57
C ALA A 110 8.30 32.69 -7.33
N LEU A 111 8.61 31.40 -7.48
CA LEU A 111 9.69 30.89 -8.32
C LEU A 111 9.14 30.53 -9.71
N THR A 112 9.93 30.83 -10.74
CA THR A 112 9.64 30.40 -12.11
C THR A 112 9.95 28.90 -12.27
N LYS A 113 9.49 28.29 -13.38
CA LYS A 113 9.86 26.90 -13.73
C LYS A 113 11.38 26.67 -13.83
N LYS A 114 12.17 27.73 -14.04
CA LYS A 114 13.63 27.70 -14.09
C LYS A 114 14.28 27.83 -12.70
N GLY A 115 13.50 28.00 -11.64
CA GLY A 115 13.99 28.14 -10.26
C GLY A 115 14.39 29.56 -9.85
N SER A 116 14.32 30.55 -10.75
CA SER A 116 14.58 31.95 -10.40
C SER A 116 13.35 32.65 -9.83
N ARG A 117 13.53 33.62 -8.92
CA ARG A 117 12.44 34.44 -8.37
C ARG A 117 11.80 35.31 -9.45
N CYS A 118 10.47 35.40 -9.42
CA CYS A 118 9.72 36.24 -10.33
C CYS A 118 10.11 37.72 -10.15
N THR A 119 10.48 38.39 -11.23
CA THR A 119 10.88 39.80 -11.23
C THR A 119 9.70 40.78 -11.23
N ARG A 120 8.47 40.29 -11.39
CA ARG A 120 7.26 41.13 -11.40
C ARG A 120 6.96 41.65 -9.99
N LYS A 121 6.33 42.82 -9.92
CA LYS A 121 5.78 43.34 -8.66
C LYS A 121 4.63 42.46 -8.16
N ALA A 122 4.59 42.24 -6.86
CA ALA A 122 3.43 41.69 -6.17
C ALA A 122 2.27 42.68 -6.26
N GLU A 123 1.05 42.16 -6.22
CA GLU A 123 -0.14 43.00 -6.10
C GLU A 123 -0.11 43.76 -4.77
N SER A 124 -0.76 44.94 -4.73
CA SER A 124 -0.83 45.77 -3.53
C SER A 124 -1.38 44.97 -2.34
N GLY A 125 -0.58 44.81 -1.28
CA GLY A 125 -0.95 43.99 -0.12
C GLY A 125 -0.83 42.47 -0.31
N GLY A 126 -0.37 42.01 -1.48
CA GLY A 126 -0.17 40.60 -1.81
C GLY A 126 1.30 40.17 -1.81
N LYS A 127 1.53 38.86 -1.76
CA LYS A 127 2.87 38.24 -1.90
C LYS A 127 3.21 37.87 -3.34
N TYR A 128 2.19 37.76 -4.19
CA TYR A 128 2.31 37.25 -5.55
C TYR A 128 1.86 38.30 -6.55
N CYS A 129 2.38 38.20 -7.78
CA CYS A 129 1.87 38.98 -8.90
C CYS A 129 0.62 38.33 -9.47
N TRP A 130 -0.10 39.05 -10.34
CA TRP A 130 -1.29 38.57 -11.02
C TRP A 130 -1.11 37.26 -11.83
N GLN A 131 0.12 36.86 -12.16
CA GLN A 131 0.41 35.56 -12.81
C GLN A 131 0.56 34.41 -11.82
N HIS A 132 0.88 34.72 -10.58
CA HIS A 132 1.13 33.76 -9.51
C HIS A 132 0.07 33.86 -8.40
N LYS A 133 -1.01 34.61 -8.60
CA LYS A 133 -2.22 34.53 -7.76
C LYS A 133 -2.89 33.19 -8.07
N ARG A 134 -2.77 32.24 -7.15
CA ARG A 134 -3.55 31.01 -7.13
C ARG A 134 -4.07 30.84 -5.71
#